data_AF-A0A962I7A9-F1
#
_entry.id   AF-A0A962I7A9-F1
#
_cell.length_a   1.000
_cell.length_b   1.000
_cell.length_c   1.000
_cell.angle_alpha   90.00
_cell.angle_beta   90.00
_cell.angle_gamma   90.00
#
_symmetry.space_group_name_H-M   'P 1'
#
loop_
_entity.id
_entity.type
_entity.pdbx_description
1 polymer ?
#
loop_
_entity_poly.entity_id
_entity_poly.type
_entity_poly.pdbx_seq_one_letter_code
_entity_poly.pdbx_strand_id
1 'polypeptide(L)'
;MHQWYFSYDGQQVGPLDQSSAIRQAQQRKDGFCWRQGFAEWVAIEHVAELTASAPTGALVPAAPTALATQSADVIDYKIFGEDMQFVEVELDPGESCVAEAGSMMYKDAVVKMDTVFGDGSAKSAGGGFLDKLVGAGKRLITGESLFTTVFSHTGGSGKAHVAFAAPYPGTIVPMTLSNFGG
;
A
#
# COMPACT_ATOMS: atom_id res chain seq x y z
N MET A 1 31.42 -6.49 -8.97
CA MET A 1 31.74 -5.05 -8.94
C MET A 1 31.00 -4.41 -10.09
N HIS A 2 30.07 -3.48 -9.83
CA HIS A 2 29.33 -2.80 -10.88
C HIS A 2 30.15 -1.61 -11.40
N GLN A 3 30.39 -1.56 -12.70
CA GLN A 3 30.99 -0.41 -13.37
C GLN A 3 29.88 0.50 -13.90
N TRP A 4 30.01 1.80 -13.63
CA TRP A 4 29.05 2.83 -14.01
C TRP A 4 29.62 3.75 -15.07
N TYR A 5 28.76 4.15 -15.99
CA TYR A 5 29.04 5.17 -17.00
C TYR A 5 28.01 6.28 -16.86
N PHE A 6 28.44 7.52 -17.06
CA PHE A 6 27.60 8.70 -17.04
C PHE A 6 27.70 9.41 -18.39
N SER A 7 26.62 10.07 -18.81
CA SER A 7 26.57 10.87 -20.03
C SER A 7 25.96 12.22 -19.69
N TYR A 8 26.70 13.28 -19.96
CA TYR A 8 26.28 14.66 -19.78
C TYR A 8 26.48 15.39 -21.10
N ASP A 9 25.41 15.94 -21.68
CA ASP A 9 25.48 16.74 -22.92
C ASP A 9 26.24 16.03 -24.08
N GLY A 10 26.13 14.69 -24.13
CA GLY A 10 26.80 13.86 -25.14
C GLY A 10 28.24 13.44 -24.81
N GLN A 11 28.81 13.89 -23.69
CA GLN A 11 30.12 13.44 -23.21
C GLN A 11 30.00 12.33 -22.17
N GLN A 12 30.67 11.21 -22.43
CA GLN A 12 30.64 10.04 -21.55
C GLN A 12 31.79 10.06 -20.53
N VAL A 13 31.48 9.73 -19.28
CA VAL A 13 32.41 9.65 -18.15
C VAL A 13 32.29 8.25 -17.51
N GLY A 14 33.38 7.49 -17.47
CA GLY A 14 33.42 6.14 -16.88
C GLY A 14 34.56 5.29 -17.46
N PRO A 15 34.74 4.04 -16.99
CA PRO A 15 33.97 3.37 -15.96
C PRO A 15 34.29 3.87 -14.54
N LEU A 16 33.26 4.09 -13.72
CA LEU A 16 33.36 4.44 -12.30
C LEU A 16 32.95 3.27 -11.43
N ASP A 17 33.55 3.17 -10.24
CA ASP A 17 33.06 2.28 -9.20
C ASP A 17 31.82 2.88 -8.52
N GLN A 18 31.12 2.07 -7.72
CA GLN A 18 29.85 2.47 -7.11
C GLN A 18 29.98 3.70 -6.20
N SER A 19 31.07 3.81 -5.42
CA SER A 19 31.33 4.97 -4.57
C SER A 19 31.58 6.26 -5.36
N SER A 20 32.31 6.18 -6.47
CA SER A 20 32.57 7.36 -7.32
C SER A 20 31.34 7.73 -8.14
N ALA A 21 30.55 6.74 -8.57
CA ALA A 21 29.28 6.95 -9.24
C ALA A 21 28.26 7.71 -8.36
N ILE A 22 28.13 7.33 -7.08
CA ILE A 22 27.26 8.04 -6.12
C ILE A 22 27.72 9.50 -5.94
N ARG A 23 29.03 9.73 -5.76
CA ARG A 23 29.57 11.10 -5.63
C ARG A 23 29.31 11.93 -6.88
N GLN A 24 29.47 11.35 -8.06
CA GLN A 24 29.24 12.03 -9.33
C GLN A 24 27.75 12.38 -9.52
N ALA A 25 26.85 11.45 -9.21
CA ALA A 25 25.40 11.66 -9.27
C ALA A 25 24.90 12.72 -8.29
N GLN A 26 25.53 12.84 -7.10
CA GLN A 26 25.22 13.90 -6.14
C GLN A 26 25.65 15.29 -6.63
N GLN A 27 26.77 15.37 -7.36
CA GLN A 27 27.29 16.63 -7.91
C GLN A 27 26.52 17.10 -9.15
N ARG A 28 26.16 16.17 -10.04
CA ARG A 28 25.41 16.46 -11.28
C ARG A 28 24.30 15.44 -11.49
N LYS A 29 23.05 15.91 -11.31
CA LYS A 29 21.81 15.11 -11.43
C LYS A 29 21.18 15.19 -12.82
N ASP A 30 21.61 16.14 -13.64
CA ASP A 30 21.06 16.53 -14.94
C ASP A 30 21.55 15.64 -16.12
N GLY A 31 22.07 14.45 -15.83
CA GLY A 31 22.64 13.55 -16.83
C GLY A 31 21.97 12.17 -16.87
N PHE A 32 22.51 11.32 -17.72
CA PHE A 32 22.13 9.92 -17.82
C PHE A 32 23.24 9.03 -17.27
N CYS A 33 22.88 7.86 -16.77
CA CYS A 33 23.80 6.85 -16.30
C CYS A 33 23.44 5.47 -16.87
N TRP A 34 24.45 4.62 -16.97
CA TRP A 34 24.31 3.26 -17.46
C TRP A 34 25.23 2.34 -16.67
N ARG A 35 24.74 1.12 -16.41
CA ARG A 35 25.55 0.03 -15.85
C ARG A 35 25.17 -1.28 -16.51
N GLN A 36 26.04 -2.27 -16.36
CA GLN A 36 25.74 -3.64 -16.78
C GLN A 36 24.42 -4.11 -16.13
N GLY A 37 23.46 -4.46 -16.99
CA GLY A 37 22.09 -4.84 -16.62
C GLY A 37 21.01 -3.82 -17.03
N PHE A 38 21.38 -2.62 -17.46
CA PHE A 38 20.42 -1.66 -18.03
C PHE A 38 20.29 -1.85 -19.54
N ALA A 39 19.05 -1.82 -20.04
CA ALA A 39 18.77 -1.92 -21.48
C ALA A 39 19.17 -0.64 -22.23
N GLU A 40 19.10 0.52 -21.55
CA GLU A 40 19.33 1.85 -22.11
C GLU A 40 19.90 2.82 -21.07
N TRP A 41 20.34 4.00 -21.50
CA TRP A 41 20.81 5.07 -20.61
C TRP A 41 19.65 5.61 -19.77
N VAL A 42 19.76 5.53 -18.45
CA VAL A 42 18.70 5.93 -17.51
C VAL A 42 19.05 7.27 -16.87
N ALA A 43 18.09 8.19 -16.74
CA ALA A 43 18.33 9.46 -16.05
C ALA A 43 18.80 9.23 -14.61
N ILE A 44 19.82 9.97 -14.17
CA ILE A 44 20.47 9.77 -12.86
C ILE A 44 19.47 9.88 -11.70
N GLU A 45 18.48 10.77 -11.82
CA GLU A 45 17.42 10.97 -10.83
C GLU A 45 16.51 9.74 -10.61
N HIS A 46 16.34 8.91 -11.64
CA HIS A 46 15.52 7.69 -11.56
C HIS A 46 16.28 6.50 -10.97
N VAL A 47 17.59 6.65 -10.70
CA VAL A 47 18.42 5.58 -10.13
C VAL A 47 18.60 5.82 -8.64
N ALA A 48 17.72 5.20 -7.84
CA ALA A 48 17.75 5.25 -6.38
C ALA A 48 19.11 4.87 -5.78
N GLU A 49 19.84 3.96 -6.43
CA GLU A 49 21.19 3.51 -6.01
C GLU A 49 22.25 4.62 -6.05
N LEU A 50 22.06 5.65 -6.88
CA LEU A 50 22.97 6.78 -7.05
C LEU A 50 22.52 8.02 -6.30
N THR A 51 21.23 8.12 -5.98
CA THR A 51 20.63 9.26 -5.27
C THR A 51 20.52 9.03 -3.76
N ALA A 52 20.57 7.77 -3.31
CA ALA A 52 20.61 7.43 -1.89
C ALA A 52 21.94 7.88 -1.27
N SER A 53 21.89 8.92 -0.42
CA SER A 53 23.03 9.30 0.41
C SER A 53 23.21 8.27 1.52
N ALA A 54 24.40 7.70 1.66
CA ALA A 54 24.72 6.80 2.76
C ALA A 54 24.45 7.48 4.12
N PRO A 55 23.99 6.73 5.15
CA PRO A 55 23.52 7.30 6.39
C PRO A 55 24.72 7.81 7.19
N THR A 56 24.82 9.13 7.39
CA THR A 56 25.73 9.70 8.39
C THR A 56 24.89 9.93 9.65
N GLY A 57 25.38 9.40 10.78
CA GLY A 57 24.62 9.23 12.01
C GLY A 57 23.95 10.49 12.58
N ALA A 58 22.84 10.22 13.26
CA ALA A 58 22.20 11.02 14.32
C ALA A 58 21.92 12.51 14.03
N LEU A 59 20.97 12.74 13.13
CA LEU A 59 19.75 13.42 13.56
C LEU A 59 18.65 12.39 13.41
N VAL A 60 18.00 12.04 14.52
CA VAL A 60 16.65 11.46 14.45
C VAL A 60 15.91 12.31 13.40
N PRO A 61 15.43 11.72 12.30
CA PRO A 61 14.42 12.41 11.53
C PRO A 61 13.36 12.74 12.58
N ALA A 62 13.04 14.03 12.76
CA ALA A 62 11.73 14.36 13.30
C ALA A 62 10.79 13.44 12.52
N ALA A 63 10.12 12.53 13.24
CA ALA A 63 9.21 11.58 12.65
C ALA A 63 8.47 12.34 11.54
N PRO A 64 8.36 11.81 10.31
CA PRO A 64 7.41 12.41 9.37
C PRO A 64 6.18 12.61 10.22
N THR A 65 5.75 13.87 10.45
CA THR A 65 4.60 14.17 11.31
C THR A 65 3.60 13.12 10.94
N ALA A 66 3.36 12.15 11.83
CA ALA A 66 2.85 10.86 11.40
C ALA A 66 1.60 11.20 10.62
N LEU A 67 1.66 11.11 9.28
CA LEU A 67 0.48 10.91 8.49
C LEU A 67 0.06 9.58 9.06
N ALA A 68 -0.94 9.67 9.95
CA ALA A 68 -1.11 8.81 11.08
C ALA A 68 -0.64 7.41 10.71
N THR A 69 0.21 6.78 11.53
CA THR A 69 0.09 5.33 11.64
C THR A 69 -1.41 5.11 11.77
N GLN A 70 -2.07 4.70 10.68
CA GLN A 70 -3.47 4.33 10.70
C GLN A 70 -3.43 3.05 11.51
N SER A 71 -3.42 3.21 12.83
CA SER A 71 -3.94 2.20 13.71
C SER A 71 -5.30 1.87 13.15
N ALA A 72 -5.56 0.58 12.92
CA ALA A 72 -6.91 0.15 12.59
C ALA A 72 -7.87 0.77 13.62
N ASP A 73 -8.95 1.36 13.13
CA ASP A 73 -9.97 1.95 13.98
C ASP A 73 -10.47 0.89 14.97
N VAL A 74 -10.69 1.28 16.23
CA VAL A 74 -11.25 0.37 17.23
C VAL A 74 -12.76 0.38 17.04
N ILE A 75 -13.25 -0.64 16.35
CA ILE A 75 -14.62 -0.65 15.86
C ILE A 75 -15.50 -1.53 16.76
N ASP A 76 -16.68 -1.02 17.10
CA ASP A 76 -17.72 -1.75 17.82
C ASP A 76 -18.50 -2.68 16.88
N TYR A 77 -18.89 -3.86 17.35
CA TYR A 77 -19.66 -4.82 16.56
C TYR A 77 -20.61 -5.67 17.40
N LYS A 78 -21.61 -6.24 16.73
CA LYS A 78 -22.53 -7.22 17.31
C LYS A 78 -22.77 -8.37 16.34
N ILE A 79 -22.70 -9.60 16.85
CA ILE A 79 -22.99 -10.81 16.08
C ILE A 79 -24.44 -11.22 16.35
N PHE A 80 -25.17 -11.47 15.28
CA PHE A 80 -26.58 -11.89 15.29
C PHE A 80 -26.71 -13.29 14.69
N GLY A 81 -27.74 -14.02 15.12
CA GLY A 81 -28.01 -15.39 14.68
C GLY A 81 -27.31 -16.44 15.55
N GLU A 82 -27.69 -17.71 15.34
CA GLU A 82 -27.13 -18.87 16.04
C GLU A 82 -26.35 -19.75 15.06
N ASP A 83 -27.05 -20.41 14.13
CA ASP A 83 -26.45 -21.28 13.10
C ASP A 83 -26.10 -20.57 11.78
N MET A 84 -26.76 -19.43 11.52
CA MET A 84 -26.51 -18.57 10.36
C MET A 84 -26.20 -17.17 10.87
N GLN A 85 -24.93 -16.95 11.21
CA GLN A 85 -24.52 -15.71 11.84
C GLN A 85 -24.19 -14.61 10.83
N PHE A 86 -24.50 -13.37 11.21
CA PHE A 86 -24.00 -12.17 10.56
C PHE A 86 -23.46 -11.19 11.60
N VAL A 87 -22.52 -10.35 11.21
CA VAL A 87 -21.95 -9.32 12.07
C VAL A 87 -22.41 -7.95 11.59
N GLU A 88 -22.94 -7.14 12.51
CA GLU A 88 -23.17 -5.72 12.31
C GLU A 88 -22.03 -4.95 12.97
N VAL A 89 -21.44 -4.04 12.20
CA VAL A 89 -20.32 -3.20 12.58
C VAL A 89 -20.84 -1.77 12.72
N GLU A 90 -20.56 -1.14 13.86
CA GLU A 90 -20.90 0.25 14.14
C GLU A 90 -19.69 1.14 13.86
N LEU A 91 -19.87 2.18 13.04
CA LEU A 91 -18.84 3.12 12.63
C LEU A 91 -19.14 4.51 13.20
N ASP A 92 -18.14 5.16 13.80
CA ASP A 92 -18.16 6.59 14.08
C ASP A 92 -17.88 7.43 12.82
N PRO A 93 -18.24 8.74 12.82
CA PRO A 93 -17.96 9.63 11.70
C PRO A 93 -16.48 9.62 11.31
N GLY A 94 -16.19 9.21 10.07
CA GLY A 94 -14.84 9.12 9.53
C GLY A 94 -14.17 7.74 9.66
N GLU A 95 -14.73 6.83 10.46
CA GLU A 95 -14.20 5.46 10.57
C GLU A 95 -14.49 4.63 9.32
N SER A 96 -13.66 3.61 9.12
CA SER A 96 -13.82 2.69 8.01
C SER A 96 -13.59 1.23 8.41
N CYS A 97 -14.41 0.34 7.85
CA CYS A 97 -14.16 -1.09 7.91
C CYS A 97 -13.92 -1.66 6.52
N VAL A 98 -13.20 -2.78 6.47
CA VAL A 98 -12.81 -3.47 5.25
C VAL A 98 -13.45 -4.85 5.22
N ALA A 99 -14.04 -5.25 4.10
CA ALA A 99 -14.58 -6.59 3.93
C ALA A 99 -14.38 -7.14 2.50
N GLU A 100 -14.57 -8.45 2.36
CA GLU A 100 -14.54 -9.13 1.07
C GLU A 100 -15.72 -8.70 0.20
N ALA A 101 -15.47 -8.54 -1.10
CA ALA A 101 -16.51 -8.25 -2.06
C ALA A 101 -17.61 -9.33 -2.02
N GLY A 102 -18.87 -8.89 -1.89
CA GLY A 102 -20.03 -9.79 -1.86
C GLY A 102 -20.44 -10.31 -0.49
N SER A 103 -19.71 -9.99 0.58
CA SER A 103 -20.08 -10.35 1.96
C SER A 103 -21.08 -9.39 2.63
N MET A 104 -21.28 -8.19 2.07
CA MET A 104 -22.19 -7.18 2.62
C MET A 104 -23.66 -7.61 2.50
N MET A 105 -24.40 -7.50 3.61
CA MET A 105 -25.85 -7.68 3.67
C MET A 105 -26.60 -6.37 3.50
N TYR A 106 -26.35 -5.41 4.39
CA TYR A 106 -26.94 -4.08 4.37
C TYR A 106 -25.96 -3.06 4.94
N LYS A 107 -26.25 -1.78 4.68
CA LYS A 107 -25.54 -0.66 5.27
C LYS A 107 -26.48 0.53 5.40
N ASP A 108 -26.17 1.43 6.31
CA ASP A 108 -26.84 2.72 6.35
C ASP A 108 -26.52 3.56 5.10
N ALA A 109 -27.41 4.52 4.81
CA ALA A 109 -27.26 5.39 3.65
C ALA A 109 -25.97 6.23 3.70
N VAL A 110 -25.54 6.61 4.92
CA VAL A 110 -24.35 7.46 5.17
C VAL A 110 -23.03 6.71 5.08
N VAL A 111 -23.05 5.38 4.91
CA VAL A 111 -21.85 4.57 4.70
C VAL A 111 -21.55 4.52 3.20
N LYS A 112 -20.40 5.04 2.78
CA LYS A 112 -19.95 4.95 1.39
C LYS A 112 -19.17 3.65 1.18
N MET A 113 -19.41 3.00 0.04
CA MET A 113 -18.74 1.77 -0.36
C MET A 113 -17.80 2.06 -1.54
N ASP A 114 -16.51 1.78 -1.38
CA ASP A 114 -15.49 1.90 -2.43
C ASP A 114 -14.78 0.56 -2.63
N THR A 115 -14.84 0.00 -3.83
CA THR A 115 -14.13 -1.25 -4.17
C THR A 115 -12.75 -0.94 -4.72
N VAL A 116 -11.73 -1.44 -4.03
CA VAL A 116 -10.32 -1.25 -4.37
C VAL A 116 -9.75 -2.56 -4.91
N PHE A 117 -8.91 -2.44 -5.94
CA PHE A 117 -8.16 -3.57 -6.46
C PHE A 117 -6.90 -3.81 -5.60
N GLY A 118 -6.75 -5.02 -5.09
CA GLY A 118 -5.67 -5.39 -4.17
C GLY A 118 -6.05 -5.30 -2.69
N ASP A 119 -5.04 -5.17 -1.82
CA ASP A 119 -5.14 -5.26 -0.35
C ASP A 119 -5.50 -3.94 0.35
N GLY A 120 -5.84 -2.90 -0.41
CA GLY A 120 -6.15 -1.57 0.14
C GLY A 120 -4.95 -0.83 0.76
N SER A 121 -3.73 -1.40 0.73
CA SER A 121 -2.54 -0.73 1.25
C SER A 121 -2.04 0.35 0.29
N ALA A 122 -1.42 1.42 0.83
CA ALA A 122 -0.88 2.52 0.03
C ALA A 122 0.17 2.08 -1.03
N LYS A 123 0.73 0.87 -0.92
CA LYS A 123 1.63 0.28 -1.92
C LYS A 123 0.93 -0.11 -3.22
N SER A 124 -0.40 -0.25 -3.19
CA SER A 124 -1.24 -0.57 -4.36
C SER A 124 -1.65 0.67 -5.18
N ALA A 125 -1.34 1.89 -4.70
CA ALA A 125 -1.75 3.15 -5.34
C ALA A 125 -0.80 3.63 -6.47
N GLY A 126 0.46 3.20 -6.49
CA GLY A 126 1.51 3.78 -7.36
C GLY A 126 1.83 3.08 -8.68
N GLY A 127 1.26 1.90 -8.97
CA GLY A 127 1.56 1.14 -10.20
C GLY A 127 0.62 1.46 -11.37
N GLY A 128 1.17 1.57 -12.59
CA GLY A 128 0.38 1.74 -13.81
C GLY A 128 -0.63 0.60 -14.03
N PHE A 129 -1.70 0.85 -14.79
CA PHE A 129 -2.80 -0.10 -15.02
C PHE A 129 -2.32 -1.48 -15.53
N LEU A 130 -1.23 -1.50 -16.32
CA LEU A 130 -0.61 -2.72 -16.84
C LEU A 130 0.16 -3.50 -15.75
N ASP A 131 0.80 -2.79 -14.82
CA ASP A 131 1.59 -3.36 -13.71
C ASP A 131 0.66 -3.98 -12.66
N LYS A 132 -0.52 -3.36 -12.44
CA LYS A 132 -1.62 -3.92 -11.64
C LYS A 132 -2.19 -5.21 -12.22
N LEU A 133 -2.33 -5.30 -13.55
CA LEU A 133 -2.83 -6.49 -14.25
C LEU A 133 -1.85 -7.67 -14.20
N VAL A 134 -0.54 -7.41 -14.38
CA VAL A 134 0.49 -8.46 -14.28
C VAL A 134 0.66 -8.94 -12.83
N GLY A 135 0.57 -8.04 -11.84
CA GLY A 135 0.57 -8.39 -10.42
C GLY A 135 -0.66 -9.21 -10.01
N ALA A 136 -1.84 -8.89 -10.54
CA ALA A 136 -3.06 -9.66 -10.31
C ALA A 136 -3.07 -11.03 -10.98
N GLY A 137 -2.45 -11.18 -12.15
CA GLY A 137 -2.29 -12.47 -12.81
C GLY A 137 -1.49 -13.48 -11.96
N LYS A 138 -0.48 -13.01 -11.22
CA LYS A 138 0.28 -13.86 -10.28
C LYS A 138 -0.52 -14.18 -9.01
N ARG A 139 -1.40 -13.29 -8.55
CA ARG A 139 -2.24 -13.49 -7.35
C ARG A 139 -3.46 -14.37 -7.61
N LEU A 140 -4.02 -14.34 -8.83
CA LEU A 140 -5.03 -15.33 -9.26
C LEU A 140 -4.52 -16.77 -9.13
N ILE A 141 -3.21 -16.99 -9.28
CA ILE A 141 -2.56 -18.29 -9.13
C ILE A 141 -2.37 -18.64 -7.63
N THR A 142 -2.23 -17.65 -6.75
CA THR A 142 -2.12 -17.85 -5.29
C THR A 142 -3.47 -17.91 -4.56
N GLY A 143 -4.58 -17.63 -5.25
CA GLY A 143 -5.94 -17.78 -4.72
C GLY A 143 -6.38 -16.69 -3.74
N GLU A 144 -5.65 -15.60 -3.63
CA GLU A 144 -5.98 -14.47 -2.75
C GLU A 144 -7.03 -13.55 -3.41
N SER A 145 -7.94 -12.97 -2.62
CA SER A 145 -8.99 -12.07 -3.13
C SER A 145 -8.38 -10.88 -3.88
N LEU A 146 -8.87 -10.63 -5.10
CA LEU A 146 -8.41 -9.53 -5.96
C LEU A 146 -9.01 -8.17 -5.60
N PHE A 147 -10.12 -8.18 -4.86
CA PHE A 147 -10.92 -7.00 -4.58
C PHE A 147 -11.22 -6.92 -3.09
N THR A 148 -10.95 -5.74 -2.55
CA THR A 148 -11.24 -5.38 -1.18
C THR A 148 -12.23 -4.24 -1.19
N THR A 149 -13.32 -4.33 -0.43
CA THR A 149 -14.31 -3.26 -0.35
C THR A 149 -14.14 -2.51 0.97
N VAL A 150 -13.99 -1.20 0.88
CA VAL A 150 -13.90 -0.28 2.01
C VAL A 150 -15.25 0.37 2.24
N PHE A 151 -15.72 0.33 3.48
CA PHE A 151 -16.98 0.93 3.92
C PHE A 151 -16.65 2.04 4.91
N SER A 152 -16.91 3.29 4.54
CA SER A 152 -16.53 4.47 5.31
C SER A 152 -17.76 5.27 5.74
N HIS A 153 -17.85 5.67 7.00
CA HIS A 153 -18.89 6.57 7.44
C HIS A 153 -18.58 8.01 6.99
N THR A 154 -19.35 8.53 6.03
CA THR A 154 -19.13 9.88 5.45
C THR A 154 -20.06 10.95 6.03
N GLY A 155 -20.81 10.64 7.08
CA GLY A 155 -21.67 11.60 7.77
C GLY A 155 -20.87 12.45 8.76
N GLY A 156 -21.42 13.59 9.16
CA GLY A 156 -20.75 14.48 10.13
C GLY A 156 -21.07 14.20 11.61
N SER A 157 -22.01 13.31 11.89
CA SER A 157 -22.47 12.99 13.25
C SER A 157 -23.31 11.71 13.27
N GLY A 158 -23.44 11.11 14.45
CA GLY A 158 -24.23 9.89 14.66
C GLY A 158 -23.41 8.63 14.44
N LYS A 159 -24.03 7.49 14.73
CA LYS A 159 -23.47 6.16 14.47
C LYS A 159 -24.03 5.65 13.15
N ALA A 160 -23.24 4.88 12.42
CA ALA A 160 -23.66 4.24 11.18
C ALA A 160 -23.35 2.75 11.22
N HIS A 161 -24.22 1.95 10.64
CA HIS A 161 -24.10 0.49 10.67
C HIS A 161 -23.84 -0.09 9.28
N VAL A 162 -23.00 -1.12 9.23
CA VAL A 162 -22.80 -1.98 8.07
C VAL A 162 -22.72 -3.43 8.52
N ALA A 163 -23.43 -4.31 7.82
CA ALA A 163 -23.54 -5.72 8.19
C ALA A 163 -22.97 -6.65 7.12
N PHE A 164 -22.32 -7.73 7.59
CA PHE A 164 -21.64 -8.72 6.77
C PHE A 164 -22.03 -10.14 7.17
N ALA A 165 -22.14 -11.04 6.19
CA ALA A 165 -22.34 -12.47 6.41
C ALA A 165 -21.52 -13.29 5.42
N ALA A 166 -21.21 -14.52 5.82
CA ALA A 166 -20.67 -15.53 4.91
C ALA A 166 -21.78 -16.06 3.97
N PRO A 167 -21.46 -16.52 2.76
CA PRO A 167 -22.42 -17.09 1.82
C PRO A 167 -22.86 -18.52 2.18
N TYR A 168 -22.46 -19.02 3.35
CA TYR A 168 -22.76 -20.36 3.86
C TYR A 168 -23.06 -20.32 5.36
N PRO A 169 -23.87 -21.26 5.88
CA PRO A 169 -24.12 -21.40 7.31
C PRO A 169 -22.83 -21.59 8.10
N GLY A 170 -22.77 -20.98 9.28
CA GLY A 170 -21.56 -20.96 10.09
C GLY A 170 -21.63 -19.95 11.23
N THR A 171 -20.54 -19.91 11.99
CA THR A 171 -20.35 -19.03 13.14
C THR A 171 -19.24 -18.02 12.88
N ILE A 172 -19.38 -16.83 13.46
CA ILE A 172 -18.40 -15.75 13.37
C ILE A 172 -17.61 -15.73 14.68
N VAL A 173 -16.28 -15.79 14.56
CA VAL A 173 -15.36 -15.74 15.70
C VAL A 173 -14.54 -14.45 15.61
N PRO A 174 -14.78 -13.48 16.50
CA PRO A 174 -14.01 -12.24 16.50
C PRO A 174 -12.61 -12.48 17.07
N MET A 175 -11.60 -11.91 16.41
CA MET A 175 -10.21 -12.02 16.82
C MET A 175 -9.54 -10.65 16.89
N THR A 176 -8.97 -10.31 18.05
CA THR A 176 -8.19 -9.08 18.22
C THR A 176 -6.76 -9.32 17.75
N LEU A 177 -6.35 -8.67 16.66
CA LEU A 177 -5.06 -8.88 16.01
C LEU A 177 -3.85 -8.63 16.92
N SER A 178 -3.96 -7.71 17.89
CA SER A 178 -2.90 -7.46 18.88
C SER A 178 -2.50 -8.70 19.68
N ASN A 179 -3.41 -9.68 19.81
CA ASN A 179 -3.15 -10.93 20.53
C ASN A 179 -2.34 -11.93 19.69
N PHE A 180 -2.14 -11.66 18.39
CA PHE A 180 -1.53 -12.58 17.42
C PHE A 180 -0.28 -12.00 16.73
N GLY A 181 0.26 -10.88 17.23
CA GLY A 181 1.48 -10.29 16.69
C GLY A 181 1.27 -9.21 15.62
N GLY A 182 0.02 -8.79 15.40
CA GLY A 182 -0.33 -7.70 14.47
C GLY A 182 -0.93 -8.18 13.17
#